data_AF-A0AAV1GJV6-F1
#
_entry.id   AF-A0AAV1GJV6-F1
#
_cell.length_a   1.000
_cell.length_b   1.000
_cell.length_c   1.000
_cell.angle_alpha   90.00
_cell.angle_beta   90.00
_cell.angle_gamma   90.00
#
_symmetry.space_group_name_H-M   'P 1'
#
loop_
_entity.id
_entity.type
_entity.pdbx_description
1 polymer ?
#
loop_
_entity_poly.entity_id
_entity_poly.type
_entity_poly.pdbx_seq_one_letter_code
_entity_poly.pdbx_strand_id
1 'polypeptide(L)'
;MELDLNFCQHCHFPTHNHDHILDLISSTGLTGLTIYLQLYTDHLHQYKATLSSASSAYYSNIIRSGSSNPRTLFSTINSLLAPHDNSTATFTPDKCQTFLQFFQSKIDNICSLQSATSTPTPHPKSPSCSPHTSAQPLSQFSPISHAQLSQLITTMKTSTCTLDPMPSALVKTCLPVLSPLILSIV
;
A
#
# COMPACT_ATOMS: atom_id res chain seq x y z
N MET A 1 -35.96 19.10 19.65
CA MET A 1 -36.81 18.26 20.52
C MET A 1 -36.14 18.29 21.87
N GLU A 2 -36.68 19.12 22.77
CA GLU A 2 -36.18 19.34 24.13
C GLU A 2 -36.18 18.02 24.92
N LEU A 3 -35.08 17.72 25.61
CA LEU A 3 -34.99 16.59 26.53
C LEU A 3 -35.45 17.08 27.90
N ASP A 4 -36.72 16.81 28.20
CA ASP A 4 -37.29 17.06 29.52
C ASP A 4 -36.82 15.94 30.47
N LEU A 5 -35.86 16.26 31.34
CA LEU A 5 -35.38 15.37 32.39
C LEU A 5 -36.41 15.38 33.52
N ASN A 6 -37.41 14.51 33.39
CA ASN A 6 -38.43 14.29 34.42
C ASN A 6 -37.80 13.83 35.74
N PHE A 7 -37.57 14.77 36.66
CA PHE A 7 -37.29 14.47 38.07
C PHE A 7 -38.61 14.31 38.81
N CYS A 8 -38.97 13.06 39.17
CA CYS A 8 -40.11 12.80 40.05
C CYS A 8 -39.63 12.61 41.49
N GLN A 9 -40.12 13.46 42.40
CA GLN A 9 -39.94 13.31 43.84
C GLN A 9 -40.87 12.19 44.36
N HIS A 10 -40.31 11.12 44.92
CA HIS A 10 -41.09 9.98 45.44
C HIS A 10 -40.97 9.86 46.96
N CYS A 11 -41.56 10.80 47.70
CA CYS A 11 -41.83 10.67 49.13
C CYS A 11 -43.19 11.33 49.44
N HIS A 12 -44.07 10.64 50.18
CA HIS A 12 -45.43 11.14 50.47
C HIS A 12 -45.66 11.57 51.93
N PHE A 13 -44.61 11.66 52.75
CA PHE A 13 -44.69 12.15 54.14
C PHE A 13 -43.41 12.88 54.56
N PRO A 14 -43.50 13.91 55.42
CA PRO A 14 -42.33 14.61 55.96
C PRO A 14 -41.60 13.75 57.00
N THR A 15 -40.28 13.59 56.87
CA THR A 15 -39.48 12.75 57.78
C THR A 15 -38.78 13.51 58.92
N HIS A 16 -38.83 14.85 59.00
CA HIS A 16 -38.49 15.61 60.24
C HIS A 16 -38.98 17.08 60.21
N ASN A 17 -38.98 17.73 61.37
CA ASN A 17 -39.54 19.07 61.63
C ASN A 17 -38.49 20.19 61.71
N HIS A 18 -37.33 20.05 61.03
CA HIS A 18 -36.31 21.11 60.97
C HIS A 18 -35.58 21.13 59.62
N ASP A 19 -36.00 22.08 58.78
CA ASP A 19 -35.46 22.75 57.57
C ASP A 19 -34.22 22.29 56.77
N HIS A 20 -33.65 21.09 56.93
CA HIS A 20 -32.65 20.59 55.97
C HIS A 20 -32.70 19.08 55.78
N ILE A 21 -33.25 18.59 54.65
CA ILE A 21 -32.92 17.26 54.09
C ILE A 21 -32.99 17.30 52.55
N LEU A 22 -31.84 17.23 51.87
CA LEU A 22 -31.73 16.69 50.52
C LEU A 22 -31.50 15.18 50.66
N ASP A 23 -32.54 14.36 50.57
CA ASP A 23 -32.38 12.92 50.38
C ASP A 23 -32.65 12.61 48.90
N LEU A 24 -31.61 12.84 48.09
CA LEU A 24 -31.57 12.44 46.70
C LEU A 24 -31.18 10.97 46.64
N ILE A 25 -32.16 10.07 46.74
CA ILE A 25 -31.93 8.65 46.44
C ILE A 25 -31.76 8.53 44.92
N SER A 26 -30.50 8.50 44.47
CA SER A 26 -30.15 8.14 43.10
C SER A 26 -30.50 6.68 42.85
N SER A 27 -31.72 6.41 42.39
CA SER A 27 -32.08 5.11 41.79
C SER A 27 -31.63 5.02 40.31
N THR A 28 -31.01 6.07 39.77
CA THR A 28 -30.66 6.19 38.35
C THR A 28 -29.41 5.42 37.93
N GLY A 29 -28.64 4.85 38.88
CA GLY A 29 -27.38 4.17 38.59
C GLY A 29 -27.50 2.91 37.73
N LEU A 30 -28.54 2.09 37.91
CA LEU A 30 -28.71 0.85 37.14
C LEU A 30 -29.64 1.00 35.92
N THR A 31 -30.73 1.76 36.05
CA THR A 31 -31.69 1.98 34.97
C THR A 31 -31.13 2.92 33.90
N GLY A 32 -30.39 3.97 34.30
CA GLY A 32 -29.71 4.88 33.37
C GLY A 32 -28.63 4.19 32.54
N LEU A 33 -27.88 3.27 33.13
CA LEU A 33 -26.88 2.47 32.41
C LEU A 33 -27.54 1.54 31.39
N THR A 34 -28.68 0.96 31.74
CA THR A 34 -29.45 0.08 30.84
C THR A 34 -30.05 0.85 29.66
N ILE A 35 -30.61 2.04 29.92
CA ILE A 35 -31.15 2.94 28.88
C ILE A 35 -30.02 3.43 27.95
N TYR A 36 -28.87 3.82 28.50
CA TYR A 36 -27.73 4.27 27.71
C TYR A 36 -27.16 3.14 26.83
N LEU A 37 -27.03 1.92 27.37
CA LEU A 37 -26.60 0.76 26.61
C LEU A 37 -27.55 0.44 25.45
N GLN A 38 -28.87 0.51 25.71
CA GLN A 38 -29.88 0.30 24.67
C GLN A 38 -29.76 1.34 23.56
N LEU A 39 -29.67 2.63 23.94
CA LEU A 39 -29.54 3.73 22.98
C LEU A 39 -28.26 3.64 22.14
N TYR A 40 -27.13 3.29 22.77
CA TYR A 40 -25.87 3.05 22.06
C TYR A 40 -26.00 1.89 21.06
N THR A 41 -26.63 0.79 21.47
CA THR A 41 -26.83 -0.39 20.62
C THR A 41 -27.73 -0.06 19.42
N ASP A 42 -28.81 0.68 19.65
CA ASP A 42 -29.72 1.14 18.59
C ASP A 42 -29.01 2.06 17.60
N HIS A 43 -28.22 3.02 18.08
CA HIS A 43 -27.41 3.89 17.23
C HIS A 43 -26.39 3.11 16.41
N LEU A 44 -25.72 2.13 17.02
CA LEU A 44 -24.73 1.30 16.34
C LEU A 44 -25.39 0.41 15.28
N HIS A 45 -26.58 -0.10 15.54
CA HIS A 45 -27.40 -0.81 14.57
C HIS A 45 -27.80 0.09 13.39
N GLN A 46 -28.32 1.30 13.67
CA GLN A 46 -28.68 2.27 12.64
C GLN A 46 -27.47 2.68 11.79
N TYR A 47 -26.32 2.92 12.43
CA TYR A 47 -25.08 3.22 11.73
C TYR A 47 -24.66 2.08 10.80
N LYS A 48 -24.64 0.84 11.30
CA LYS A 48 -24.29 -0.33 10.47
C LYS A 48 -25.28 -0.53 9.32
N ALA A 49 -26.58 -0.34 9.57
CA ALA A 49 -27.62 -0.46 8.56
C ALA A 49 -27.47 0.60 7.46
N THR A 50 -27.25 1.87 7.84
CA THR A 50 -27.05 2.98 6.89
C THR A 50 -25.76 2.80 6.09
N LEU A 51 -24.67 2.39 6.74
CA LEU A 51 -23.41 2.08 6.06
C LEU A 51 -23.56 0.93 5.05
N SER A 52 -24.24 -0.15 5.43
CA SER A 52 -24.52 -1.30 4.56
C SER A 52 -25.39 -0.87 3.37
N SER A 53 -26.45 -0.10 3.63
CA SER A 53 -27.36 0.42 2.59
C SER A 53 -26.63 1.35 1.61
N ALA A 54 -25.82 2.28 2.10
CA ALA A 54 -25.02 3.17 1.27
C ALA A 54 -24.00 2.41 0.41
N SER A 55 -23.31 1.43 1.01
CA SER A 55 -22.35 0.58 0.30
C SER A 55 -23.05 -0.23 -0.79
N SER A 56 -24.17 -0.87 -0.47
CA SER A 56 -24.99 -1.60 -1.44
C SER A 56 -25.42 -0.71 -2.59
N ALA A 57 -25.97 0.47 -2.31
CA ALA A 57 -26.39 1.42 -3.33
C ALA A 57 -25.22 1.85 -4.24
N TYR A 58 -24.05 2.12 -3.67
CA TYR A 58 -22.84 2.48 -4.41
C TYR A 58 -22.41 1.38 -5.40
N TYR A 59 -22.23 0.14 -4.92
CA TYR A 59 -21.78 -0.97 -5.76
C TYR A 59 -22.86 -1.38 -6.77
N SER A 60 -24.14 -1.37 -6.40
CA SER A 60 -25.25 -1.59 -7.34
C SER A 60 -25.25 -0.55 -8.46
N ASN A 61 -24.93 0.71 -8.15
CA ASN A 61 -24.83 1.75 -9.17
C ASN A 61 -23.67 1.49 -10.13
N ILE A 62 -22.47 1.17 -9.62
CA ILE A 62 -21.30 0.84 -10.46
C ILE A 62 -21.60 -0.34 -11.39
N ILE A 63 -22.20 -1.41 -10.88
CA ILE A 63 -22.54 -2.60 -11.66
C ILE A 63 -23.56 -2.25 -12.75
N ARG A 64 -24.60 -1.48 -12.41
CA ARG A 64 -25.64 -1.06 -13.37
C ARG A 64 -25.08 -0.15 -14.47
N SER A 65 -24.34 0.90 -14.09
CA SER A 65 -23.74 1.86 -15.01
C SER A 65 -22.64 1.25 -15.88
N GLY A 66 -21.90 0.27 -15.34
CA GLY A 66 -20.81 -0.43 -16.01
C GLY A 66 -21.21 -1.74 -16.70
N SER A 67 -22.49 -2.04 -16.84
CA SER A 67 -22.99 -3.33 -17.35
C SER A 67 -22.50 -3.71 -18.76
N SER A 68 -22.19 -2.72 -19.59
CA SER A 68 -21.60 -2.91 -20.93
C SER A 68 -20.07 -2.99 -20.94
N ASN A 69 -19.42 -2.77 -19.79
CA ASN A 69 -17.97 -2.76 -19.64
C ASN A 69 -17.50 -3.91 -18.73
N PRO A 70 -17.05 -5.04 -19.30
CA PRO A 70 -16.62 -6.19 -18.52
C PRO A 70 -15.44 -5.87 -17.59
N ARG A 71 -14.54 -4.95 -17.97
CA ARG A 71 -13.42 -4.54 -17.12
C ARG A 71 -13.91 -3.90 -15.83
N THR A 72 -14.91 -3.02 -15.91
CA THR A 72 -15.52 -2.39 -14.72
C THR A 72 -16.19 -3.43 -13.83
N LEU A 73 -16.93 -4.38 -14.41
CA LEU A 73 -17.59 -5.45 -13.66
C LEU A 73 -16.58 -6.34 -12.92
N PHE A 74 -15.59 -6.88 -13.63
CA PHE A 74 -14.57 -7.73 -13.01
C PHE A 74 -13.73 -6.98 -11.96
N SER A 75 -13.38 -5.71 -12.21
CA SER A 75 -12.69 -4.88 -11.22
C SER A 75 -13.53 -4.64 -9.96
N THR A 76 -14.84 -4.45 -10.11
CA THR A 76 -15.77 -4.22 -8.99
C THR A 76 -15.95 -5.48 -8.17
N ILE A 77 -16.12 -6.63 -8.83
CA ILE A 77 -16.20 -7.95 -8.18
C ILE A 77 -14.89 -8.25 -7.43
N ASN A 78 -13.74 -8.02 -8.06
CA ASN A 78 -12.45 -8.18 -7.40
C ASN A 78 -12.31 -7.24 -6.20
N SER A 79 -12.76 -5.98 -6.28
CA SER A 79 -12.73 -5.08 -5.13
C SER A 79 -13.62 -5.54 -3.96
N LEU A 80 -14.69 -6.28 -4.22
CA LEU A 80 -15.63 -6.78 -3.22
C LEU A 80 -15.18 -8.12 -2.60
N LEU A 81 -14.56 -8.98 -3.42
CA LEU A 81 -14.20 -10.35 -3.05
C LEU A 81 -12.72 -10.53 -2.73
N ALA A 82 -11.85 -9.63 -3.19
CA ALA A 82 -10.45 -9.71 -2.85
C ALA A 82 -10.32 -9.56 -1.33
N PRO A 83 -9.57 -10.45 -0.66
CA PRO A 83 -9.05 -10.17 0.66
C PRO A 83 -8.44 -8.78 0.60
N HIS A 84 -8.75 -7.90 1.56
CA HIS A 84 -8.05 -6.64 1.67
C HIS A 84 -6.57 -7.01 1.83
N ASP A 85 -5.80 -6.91 0.75
CA ASP A 85 -4.39 -7.22 0.74
C ASP A 85 -3.70 -6.11 1.53
N ASN A 86 -3.83 -6.20 2.85
CA ASN A 86 -2.86 -5.72 3.81
C ASN A 86 -1.61 -6.62 3.75
N SER A 87 -1.34 -7.22 2.59
CA SER A 87 -0.06 -7.78 2.23
C SER A 87 0.88 -6.60 2.05
N THR A 88 1.22 -5.97 3.17
CA THR A 88 2.58 -5.51 3.38
C THR A 88 3.41 -6.71 2.99
N ALA A 89 4.03 -6.66 1.80
CA ALA A 89 4.88 -7.72 1.31
C ALA A 89 5.94 -7.96 2.38
N THR A 90 5.66 -8.91 3.26
CA THR A 90 6.48 -9.17 4.42
C THR A 90 7.63 -9.96 3.85
N PHE A 91 8.72 -9.24 3.60
CA PHE A 91 10.02 -9.79 3.28
C PHE A 91 10.48 -10.58 4.50
N THR A 92 10.13 -11.86 4.53
CA THR A 92 10.68 -12.79 5.50
C THR A 92 12.08 -13.19 5.04
N PRO A 93 13.02 -13.47 5.96
CA PRO A 93 14.35 -13.96 5.60
C PRO A 93 14.30 -15.18 4.67
N ASP A 94 13.30 -16.05 4.86
CA ASP A 94 13.05 -17.24 4.04
C ASP A 94 12.72 -16.91 2.57
N LYS A 95 11.90 -15.88 2.32
CA LYS A 95 11.62 -15.39 0.95
C LYS A 95 12.87 -14.81 0.30
N CYS A 96 13.69 -14.07 1.05
CA CYS A 96 14.97 -13.54 0.55
C CYS A 96 15.95 -14.68 0.22
N GLN A 97 16.01 -15.71 1.06
CA GLN A 97 16.85 -16.88 0.84
C GLN A 97 16.39 -17.67 -0.40
N THR A 98 15.09 -17.88 -0.55
CA THR A 98 14.50 -18.54 -1.73
C THR A 98 14.79 -17.74 -3.00
N PHE A 99 14.67 -16.41 -2.95
CA PHE A 99 15.01 -15.52 -4.06
C PHE A 99 16.50 -15.63 -4.43
N LEU A 100 17.41 -15.60 -3.46
CA LEU A 100 18.85 -15.77 -3.68
C LEU A 100 19.17 -17.12 -4.34
N GLN A 101 18.63 -18.21 -3.79
CA GLN A 101 18.85 -19.57 -4.29
C GLN A 101 18.34 -19.74 -5.72
N PHE A 102 17.21 -19.12 -6.08
CA PHE A 102 16.69 -19.13 -7.44
C PHE A 102 17.72 -18.56 -8.44
N PHE A 103 18.32 -17.40 -8.13
CA PHE A 103 19.31 -16.80 -9.03
C PHE A 103 20.63 -17.55 -9.04
N GLN A 104 21.10 -18.06 -7.90
CA GLN A 104 22.30 -18.91 -7.83
C GLN A 104 22.13 -20.16 -8.69
N SER A 105 21.05 -20.91 -8.49
CA SER A 105 20.73 -22.10 -9.27
C SER A 105 20.61 -21.80 -10.76
N LYS A 106 20.01 -20.66 -11.13
CA LYS A 106 19.91 -20.24 -12.52
C LYS A 106 21.28 -19.94 -13.14
N ILE A 107 22.17 -19.27 -12.42
CA ILE A 107 23.55 -18.98 -12.86
C ILE A 107 24.30 -20.30 -13.04
N ASP A 108 24.26 -21.17 -12.04
CA ASP A 108 24.94 -22.47 -12.08
C ASP A 108 24.46 -23.32 -13.26
N ASN A 109 23.14 -23.32 -13.53
CA ASN A 109 22.57 -24.02 -14.66
C ASN A 109 23.12 -23.48 -16.00
N ILE A 110 23.12 -22.16 -16.19
CA ILE A 110 23.65 -21.53 -17.42
C ILE A 110 25.15 -21.85 -17.60
N CYS A 111 25.95 -21.73 -16.54
CA CYS A 111 27.38 -22.03 -16.58
C CYS A 111 27.66 -23.51 -16.86
N SER A 112 26.87 -24.42 -16.30
CA SER A 112 27.00 -25.86 -16.54
C SER A 112 26.65 -26.24 -17.99
N LEU A 113 25.63 -25.62 -18.60
CA LEU A 113 25.27 -25.82 -20.01
C LEU A 113 26.40 -25.39 -20.96
N GLN A 114 27.06 -24.26 -20.65
CA GLN A 114 28.20 -23.78 -21.43
C GLN A 114 29.42 -24.71 -21.33
N SER A 115 29.62 -25.33 -20.17
CA SER A 115 30.70 -26.30 -19.97
C SER A 115 30.41 -27.66 -20.63
N ALA A 116 29.14 -28.08 -20.67
CA ALA A 116 28.72 -29.35 -21.27
C ALA A 116 28.76 -29.36 -22.82
N THR A 117 28.73 -28.19 -23.46
CA THR A 117 28.80 -28.06 -24.93
C THR A 117 30.23 -28.06 -25.48
N SER A 118 31.24 -28.10 -24.60
CA SER A 118 32.65 -28.22 -24.98
C SER A 118 33.01 -29.70 -25.22
N THR A 119 32.54 -30.27 -26.33
CA THR A 119 33.05 -31.57 -26.81
C THR A 119 34.33 -31.35 -27.62
N PRO A 120 35.40 -32.15 -27.41
CA PRO A 120 36.62 -32.05 -28.19
C PRO A 120 36.37 -32.67 -29.58
N THR A 121 35.92 -31.86 -30.53
CA THR A 121 35.97 -32.26 -31.94
C THR A 121 37.40 -32.06 -32.46
N PRO A 122 37.98 -33.02 -33.21
CA PRO A 122 39.31 -32.90 -33.78
C PRO A 122 39.25 -32.03 -35.04
N HIS A 123 38.99 -30.73 -34.89
CA HIS A 123 39.13 -29.76 -35.97
C HIS A 123 40.47 -29.03 -35.86
N PRO A 124 41.13 -28.74 -37.00
CA PRO A 124 42.47 -28.18 -37.02
C PRO A 124 42.49 -26.80 -36.34
N LYS A 125 43.51 -26.63 -35.49
CA LYS A 125 43.83 -25.49 -34.63
C LYS A 125 43.42 -24.13 -35.25
N SER A 126 42.23 -23.66 -34.90
CA SER A 126 41.91 -22.23 -34.89
C SER A 126 42.55 -21.63 -33.64
N PRO A 127 43.14 -20.41 -33.68
CA PRO A 127 43.87 -19.85 -32.56
C PRO A 127 42.98 -19.80 -31.31
N SER A 128 43.49 -20.45 -30.26
CA SER A 128 42.95 -20.56 -28.91
C SER A 128 42.19 -19.29 -28.48
N CYS A 129 40.86 -19.33 -28.54
CA CYS A 129 40.04 -18.43 -27.76
C CYS A 129 39.97 -19.02 -26.35
N SER A 130 40.99 -18.72 -25.54
CA SER A 130 40.89 -18.84 -24.09
C SER A 130 39.68 -18.02 -23.65
N PRO A 131 38.86 -18.46 -22.67
CA PRO A 131 37.86 -17.60 -22.06
C PRO A 131 38.61 -16.54 -21.24
N HIS A 132 39.11 -15.52 -21.93
CA HIS A 132 39.59 -14.30 -21.31
C HIS A 132 38.35 -13.57 -20.82
N THR A 133 37.83 -13.97 -19.66
CA THR A 133 37.19 -13.04 -18.73
C THR A 133 38.29 -12.09 -18.26
N SER A 134 38.73 -11.22 -19.17
CA SER A 134 39.43 -9.99 -18.86
C SER A 134 38.40 -9.11 -18.19
N ALA A 135 38.13 -9.38 -16.90
CA ALA A 135 37.43 -8.47 -16.02
C ALA A 135 38.36 -7.29 -15.76
N GLN A 136 38.61 -6.48 -16.80
CA GLN A 136 39.30 -5.22 -16.62
C GLN A 136 38.42 -4.38 -15.69
N PRO A 137 38.93 -3.97 -14.52
CA PRO A 137 38.15 -3.11 -13.65
C PRO A 137 37.85 -1.81 -14.40
N LEU A 138 36.62 -1.31 -14.26
CA LEU A 138 36.25 0.02 -14.76
C LEU A 138 37.07 1.05 -13.96
N SER A 139 38.23 1.43 -14.50
CA SER A 139 39.22 2.24 -13.79
C SER A 139 38.99 3.75 -13.94
N GLN A 140 38.20 4.16 -14.92
CA GLN A 140 37.94 5.57 -15.21
C GLN A 140 36.61 5.75 -15.95
N PHE A 141 35.94 6.87 -15.65
CA PHE A 141 34.79 7.37 -16.38
C PHE A 141 35.09 8.77 -16.91
N SER A 142 34.60 9.09 -18.10
CA SER A 142 34.71 10.44 -18.66
C SER A 142 33.58 11.32 -18.11
N PRO A 143 33.87 12.56 -17.66
CA PRO A 143 32.83 13.51 -17.27
C PRO A 143 31.84 13.74 -18.40
N ILE A 144 30.55 13.80 -18.07
CA ILE A 144 29.48 14.04 -19.05
C ILE A 144 29.28 15.55 -19.24
N SER A 145 29.10 16.00 -20.49
CA SER A 145 28.78 17.41 -20.77
C SER A 145 27.30 17.71 -20.53
N HIS A 146 26.97 18.99 -20.31
CA HIS A 146 25.57 19.45 -20.20
C HIS A 146 24.70 19.03 -21.41
N ALA A 147 25.24 19.12 -22.63
CA ALA A 147 24.52 18.73 -23.84
C ALA A 147 24.22 17.23 -23.88
N GLN A 148 25.21 16.40 -23.52
CA GLN A 148 25.04 14.94 -23.44
C GLN A 148 24.06 14.55 -22.34
N LEU A 149 24.13 15.19 -21.17
CA LEU A 149 23.19 14.95 -20.08
C LEU A 149 21.76 15.31 -20.50
N SER A 150 21.59 16.46 -21.15
CA SER A 150 20.29 16.91 -21.65
C SER A 150 19.70 15.93 -22.65
N GLN A 151 20.50 15.49 -23.63
CA GLN A 151 20.09 14.50 -24.62
C GLN A 151 19.74 13.15 -23.98
N LEU A 152 20.54 12.68 -23.03
CA LEU A 152 20.29 11.42 -22.31
C LEU A 152 18.96 11.47 -21.56
N ILE A 153 18.76 12.48 -20.71
CA ILE A 153 17.56 12.57 -19.88
C ILE A 153 16.30 12.78 -20.73
N THR A 154 16.37 13.58 -21.79
CA THR A 154 15.22 13.79 -22.68
C THR A 154 14.82 12.53 -23.44
N THR A 155 15.77 11.70 -23.87
CA THR A 155 15.50 10.46 -24.63
C THR A 155 15.03 9.28 -23.78
N MET A 156 15.31 9.27 -22.47
CA MET A 156 14.85 8.20 -21.57
C MET A 156 13.33 8.13 -21.47
N LYS A 157 12.77 6.94 -21.18
CA LYS A 157 11.34 6.81 -20.88
C LYS A 157 11.01 7.53 -19.56
N THR A 158 9.88 8.23 -19.50
CA THR A 158 9.38 8.88 -18.28
C THR A 158 8.71 7.86 -17.35
N SER A 159 9.44 6.83 -16.96
CA SER A 159 8.98 5.83 -16.01
C SER A 159 9.26 6.31 -14.59
N THR A 160 8.24 6.37 -13.74
CA THR A 160 8.35 6.77 -12.33
C THR A 160 8.00 5.60 -11.42
N CYS A 161 8.81 5.39 -10.38
CA CYS A 161 8.54 4.48 -9.28
C CYS A 161 7.87 5.22 -8.14
N THR A 162 7.02 4.53 -7.36
CA THR A 162 6.39 5.11 -6.16
C THR A 162 7.38 5.44 -5.04
N LEU A 163 8.58 4.86 -5.08
CA LEU A 163 9.68 5.15 -4.16
C LEU A 163 10.61 6.27 -4.65
N ASP A 164 10.39 6.79 -5.87
CA ASP A 164 11.22 7.87 -6.38
C ASP A 164 10.93 9.15 -5.59
N PRO A 165 11.95 9.91 -5.17
CA PRO A 165 11.75 11.17 -4.47
C PRO A 165 11.10 12.25 -5.36
N MET A 166 11.16 12.08 -6.68
CA MET A 166 10.56 13.01 -7.64
C MET A 166 10.15 12.30 -8.93
N PRO A 167 8.94 12.57 -9.46
CA PRO A 167 8.51 12.07 -10.76
C PRO A 167 9.47 12.43 -11.90
N SER A 168 9.75 11.46 -12.77
CA SER A 168 10.71 11.59 -13.87
C SER A 168 10.27 12.63 -14.90
N ALA A 169 8.96 12.86 -15.05
CA ALA A 169 8.43 13.95 -15.87
C ALA A 169 8.83 15.33 -15.33
N LEU A 170 8.84 15.50 -14.00
CA LEU A 170 9.31 16.74 -13.36
C LEU A 170 10.82 16.88 -13.47
N VAL A 171 11.59 15.80 -13.31
CA VAL A 171 13.04 15.80 -13.56
C VAL A 171 13.37 16.35 -14.95
N LYS A 172 12.65 15.90 -15.99
CA LYS A 172 12.83 16.40 -17.36
C LYS A 172 12.49 17.88 -17.52
N THR A 173 11.38 18.31 -16.91
CA THR A 173 10.90 19.70 -17.03
C THR A 173 11.84 20.65 -16.30
N CYS A 174 12.33 20.25 -15.13
CA CYS A 174 13.24 21.03 -14.30
C CYS A 174 14.73 20.80 -14.65
N LEU A 175 15.01 20.08 -15.74
CA LEU A 175 16.38 19.70 -16.11
C LEU A 175 17.34 20.88 -16.23
N PRO A 176 16.97 22.05 -16.80
CA PRO A 176 17.88 23.20 -16.85
C PRO A 176 18.39 23.63 -15.47
N VAL A 177 17.56 23.49 -14.43
CA VAL A 177 17.90 23.85 -13.04
C VAL A 177 18.65 22.70 -12.35
N LEU A 178 18.27 21.45 -12.61
CA LEU A 178 18.86 20.27 -11.99
C LEU A 178 20.19 19.85 -12.62
N SER A 179 20.45 20.25 -13.86
CA SER A 179 21.61 19.81 -14.63
C SER A 179 22.96 20.06 -13.93
N PRO A 180 23.25 21.24 -13.35
CA PRO A 180 24.51 21.47 -12.64
C PRO A 180 24.69 20.53 -11.43
N LEU A 181 23.60 20.26 -10.71
CA LEU A 181 23.62 19.36 -9.56
C LEU A 181 23.89 17.92 -9.99
N ILE A 182 23.20 17.45 -11.03
CA ILE A 182 23.38 16.10 -11.56
C ILE A 182 24.83 15.89 -12.02
N LEU A 183 25.40 16.85 -12.77
CA LEU A 183 26.80 16.81 -13.21
C LEU A 183 27.83 16.84 -12.08
N SER A 184 27.46 17.31 -10.89
CA SER A 184 28.34 17.27 -9.72
C SER A 184 28.37 15.88 -9.06
N ILE A 185 27.38 15.03 -9.32
CA ILE A 185 27.25 13.69 -8.71
C ILE A 185 27.89 12.62 -9.60
N VAL A 186 27.76 12.77 -10.93
CA VAL A 186 28.16 11.77 -11.93
C VAL A 186 29.52 12.05 -12.56
#